data_AF-A0A957FNG3-F1
#
_entry.id   AF-A0A957FNG3-F1
#
_cell.length_a   1.000
_cell.length_b   1.000
_cell.length_c   1.000
_cell.angle_alpha   90.00
_cell.angle_beta   90.00
_cell.angle_gamma   90.00
#
_symmetry.space_group_name_H-M   'P 1'
#
loop_
_entity.id
_entity.type
_entity.pdbx_description
1 polymer ?
#
loop_
_entity_poly.entity_id
_entity_poly.type
_entity_poly.pdbx_seq_one_letter_code
_entity_poly.pdbx_strand_id
1 'polypeptide(L)'
;MKHAPQSSFPAILFGGPPHSGKSVLIYSVSQALRTRGVPHYVLRACPDGEGDWANESDQTLVQTIRNKGDFTPQFIAEMANYLQKRQMP
;
A
#
# COMPACT_ATOMS: atom_id res chain seq x y z
N MET A 1 -28.23 -12.34 -4.31
CA MET A 1 -27.03 -11.57 -3.93
C MET A 1 -26.17 -11.42 -5.17
N LYS A 2 -25.92 -10.19 -5.64
CA LYS A 2 -25.13 -9.94 -6.86
C LYS A 2 -23.65 -10.14 -6.52
N HIS A 3 -23.00 -11.09 -7.18
CA HIS A 3 -21.55 -11.30 -7.07
C HIS A 3 -20.85 -10.02 -7.56
N ALA A 4 -20.04 -9.40 -6.69
CA ALA A 4 -19.15 -8.32 -7.11
C ALA A 4 -18.18 -8.88 -8.18
N PRO A 5 -17.84 -8.10 -9.22
CA PRO A 5 -16.94 -8.56 -10.27
C PRO A 5 -15.63 -9.02 -9.64
N GLN A 6 -15.27 -10.29 -9.84
CA GLN A 6 -13.97 -10.82 -9.45
C GLN A 6 -12.93 -10.11 -10.30
N SER A 7 -12.23 -9.14 -9.71
CA SER A 7 -11.01 -8.59 -10.28
C SER A 7 -10.04 -9.75 -10.53
N SER A 8 -9.75 -10.02 -11.81
CA SER A 8 -8.95 -11.16 -12.29
C SER A 8 -7.45 -11.04 -12.02
N PHE A 9 -7.04 -10.10 -11.16
CA PHE A 9 -5.64 -9.79 -10.94
C PHE A 9 -5.16 -10.31 -9.58
N PRO A 10 -4.01 -11.02 -9.53
CA PRO A 10 -3.44 -11.49 -8.29
C PRO A 10 -3.08 -10.30 -7.40
N ALA A 11 -3.47 -10.38 -6.13
CA ALA A 11 -3.15 -9.39 -5.11
C ALA A 11 -2.37 -10.07 -3.99
N ILE A 12 -1.34 -9.38 -3.48
CA ILE A 12 -0.52 -9.83 -2.34
C ILE A 12 -0.74 -8.84 -1.20
N LEU A 13 -1.21 -9.35 -0.06
CA LEU A 13 -1.37 -8.56 1.17
C LEU A 13 -0.13 -8.71 2.05
N PHE A 14 0.48 -7.59 2.43
CA PHE A 14 1.58 -7.53 3.39
C PHE A 14 1.06 -7.01 4.74
N GLY A 15 0.81 -7.92 5.69
CA GLY A 15 0.37 -7.61 7.05
C GLY A 15 1.47 -7.84 8.09
N GLY A 16 1.35 -7.19 9.25
CA GLY A 16 2.23 -7.41 10.41
C GLY A 16 2.27 -6.24 11.39
N PRO A 17 2.87 -6.43 12.58
CA PRO A 17 2.93 -5.41 13.63
C PRO A 17 3.78 -4.20 13.22
N PRO A 18 3.64 -3.03 13.87
CA PRO A 18 4.51 -1.87 13.63
C PRO A 18 5.99 -2.24 13.66
N HIS A 19 6.81 -1.54 12.85
CA HIS A 19 8.27 -1.71 12.78
C HIS A 19 8.82 -3.10 12.38
N SER A 20 7.98 -4.06 11.98
CA SER A 20 8.42 -5.39 11.52
C SER A 20 9.05 -5.44 10.12
N GLY A 21 9.46 -4.31 9.55
CA GLY A 21 10.08 -4.26 8.22
C GLY A 21 9.14 -4.32 7.01
N LYS A 22 7.81 -4.25 7.21
CA LYS A 22 6.81 -4.32 6.11
C LYS A 22 7.05 -3.30 5.00
N SER A 23 7.25 -2.03 5.36
CA SER A 23 7.44 -0.95 4.38
C SER A 23 8.72 -1.13 3.57
N VAL A 24 9.79 -1.64 4.21
CA VAL A 24 11.06 -1.99 3.56
C VAL A 24 10.85 -3.17 2.60
N LEU A 25 10.17 -4.23 3.04
CA LEU A 25 9.89 -5.39 2.19
C LEU A 25 9.06 -5.01 0.96
N ILE A 26 7.98 -4.25 1.14
CA ILE A 26 7.12 -3.77 0.04
C ILE A 26 7.96 -2.96 -0.96
N TYR A 27 8.84 -2.09 -0.47
CA TYR A 27 9.74 -1.31 -1.31
C TYR A 27 10.69 -2.21 -2.11
N SER A 28 11.39 -3.15 -1.46
CA SER A 28 12.31 -4.06 -2.13
C SER A 28 11.63 -4.95 -3.18
N VAL A 29 10.42 -5.45 -2.88
CA VAL A 29 9.61 -6.22 -3.84
C VAL A 29 9.21 -5.35 -5.03
N SER A 30 8.73 -4.13 -4.78
CA SER A 30 8.38 -3.17 -5.83
C SER A 30 9.57 -2.88 -6.75
N GLN A 31 10.75 -2.59 -6.20
CA GLN A 31 11.97 -2.38 -6.98
C GLN A 31 12.34 -3.62 -7.82
N ALA A 32 12.32 -4.82 -7.22
CA ALA A 32 12.63 -6.05 -7.94
C ALA A 32 11.66 -6.33 -9.11
N LEU A 33 10.36 -6.03 -8.92
CA LEU A 33 9.36 -6.15 -9.97
C LEU A 33 9.55 -5.11 -11.08
N ARG A 34 9.91 -3.87 -10.72
CA ARG A 34 10.26 -2.80 -11.68
C ARG A 34 11.45 -3.21 -12.54
N THR A 35 12.52 -3.72 -11.94
CA THR A 35 13.71 -4.22 -12.67
C THR A 35 13.38 -5.34 -13.64
N ARG A 36 12.36 -6.16 -13.34
CA ARG A 36 11.89 -7.25 -14.20
C ARG A 36 10.84 -6.82 -15.23
N GLY A 37 10.46 -5.55 -15.26
CA GLY A 37 9.43 -5.03 -16.17
C GLY A 37 8.03 -5.57 -15.89
N VAL A 38 7.75 -6.04 -14.67
CA VAL A 38 6.43 -6.55 -14.29
C VAL A 38 5.52 -5.37 -13.93
N PRO A 39 4.40 -5.13 -14.64
CA PRO A 39 3.48 -4.06 -14.29
C PRO A 39 2.81 -4.34 -12.94
N HIS A 40 2.92 -3.40 -12.01
CA HIS A 40 2.33 -3.51 -10.67
C HIS A 40 2.15 -2.12 -10.05
N TYR A 41 1.36 -2.06 -8.98
CA TYR A 41 1.23 -0.89 -8.13
C TYR A 41 1.18 -1.34 -6.66
N VAL A 42 1.51 -0.42 -5.76
CA VAL A 42 1.41 -0.63 -4.32
C VAL A 42 0.23 0.17 -3.80
N LEU A 43 -0.76 -0.51 -3.21
CA LEU A 43 -1.85 0.13 -2.47
C LEU A 43 -1.50 0.15 -0.98
N ARG A 44 -1.39 1.35 -0.41
CA ARG A 44 -1.18 1.55 1.03
C ARG A 44 -2.54 1.61 1.73
N ALA A 45 -3.03 0.45 2.17
CA ALA A 45 -4.32 0.32 2.86
C ALA A 45 -4.26 0.59 4.38
N CYS A 46 -3.19 1.24 4.85
CA CYS A 46 -3.00 1.64 6.24
C CYS A 46 -2.85 3.17 6.27
N PRO A 47 -3.55 3.89 7.14
CA PRO A 47 -3.41 5.34 7.27
C PRO A 47 -2.15 5.70 8.08
N ASP A 48 -1.02 5.06 7.79
CA ASP A 48 0.23 5.23 8.55
C ASP A 48 1.01 6.49 8.17
N GLY A 49 0.53 7.23 7.17
CA GLY A 49 1.14 8.47 6.68
C GLY A 49 2.44 8.26 5.94
N GLU A 50 2.74 7.03 5.50
CA GLU A 50 4.02 6.68 4.87
C GLU A 50 3.84 6.13 3.44
N GLY A 51 4.95 6.08 2.71
CA GLY A 51 5.03 5.54 1.35
C GLY A 51 6.48 5.25 0.98
N ASP A 52 6.76 5.01 -0.30
CA ASP A 52 8.14 4.76 -0.76
C ASP A 52 9.07 5.95 -0.44
N TRP A 53 8.53 7.18 -0.44
CA TRP A 53 9.23 8.41 -0.05
C TRP A 53 9.82 8.37 1.35
N ALA A 54 9.21 7.62 2.28
CA ALA A 54 9.70 7.48 3.64
C ALA A 54 11.01 6.65 3.69
N ASN A 55 11.22 5.76 2.72
CA ASN A 55 12.47 5.02 2.57
C ASN A 55 13.51 5.78 1.72
N GLU A 56 13.07 6.73 0.90
CA GLU A 56 13.93 7.50 -0.01
C GLU A 56 14.42 8.83 0.58
N SER A 57 13.87 9.24 1.73
CA SER A 57 14.16 10.53 2.38
C SER A 57 14.94 10.37 3.69
N ASP A 58 15.52 11.48 4.14
CA ASP A 58 16.12 11.58 5.47
C ASP A 58 15.11 11.22 6.58
N GLN A 59 15.51 10.35 7.51
CA GLN A 59 14.60 9.80 8.51
C GLN A 59 14.14 10.85 9.53
N THR A 60 14.92 11.89 9.79
CA THR A 60 14.53 12.99 10.68
C THR A 60 13.42 13.82 10.04
N LEU A 61 13.56 14.10 8.74
CA LEU A 61 12.52 14.78 7.96
C LEU A 61 11.23 13.97 7.90
N VAL A 62 11.32 12.67 7.59
CA VAL A 62 10.18 11.76 7.55
C VAL A 62 9.40 11.78 8.86
N GLN A 63 10.10 11.64 10.00
CA GLN A 63 9.47 11.69 11.32
C GLN A 63 8.75 13.02 11.59
N THR A 64 9.28 14.12 11.06
CA THR A 64 8.72 15.46 11.26
C THR A 64 7.44 15.69 10.47
N ILE A 65 7.38 15.21 9.23
CA ILE A 65 6.26 15.50 8.31
C ILE A 65 5.22 14.39 8.22
N ARG A 66 5.52 13.21 8.77
CA ARG A 66 4.61 12.06 8.76
C ARG A 66 3.36 12.36 9.58
N ASN A 67 2.20 12.27 8.92
CA ASN A 67 0.90 12.39 9.56
C ASN A 67 0.16 11.04 9.55
N LYS A 68 0.04 10.40 10.72
CA LYS A 68 -0.73 9.17 10.86
C LYS A 68 -2.21 9.51 11.03
N GLY A 69 -3.06 8.88 10.23
CA GLY A 69 -4.50 8.92 10.39
C GLY A 69 -5.04 7.70 11.14
N ASP A 70 -6.34 7.70 11.36
CA ASP A 70 -7.08 6.59 11.97
C ASP A 70 -7.78 5.72 10.92
N PHE A 71 -8.05 4.47 11.27
CA PHE A 71 -8.92 3.57 10.50
C PHE A 71 -10.38 3.96 10.68
N THR A 72 -10.76 5.13 10.17
CA THR A 72 -12.15 5.59 10.22
C THR A 72 -13.05 4.70 9.35
N PRO A 73 -14.36 4.60 9.65
CA PRO A 73 -15.29 3.89 8.78
C PRO A 73 -15.26 4.38 7.33
N GLN A 74 -15.06 5.69 7.14
CA GLN A 74 -14.89 6.30 5.82
C GLN A 74 -13.64 5.76 5.11
N PHE A 75 -12.49 5.78 5.77
CA PHE A 75 -11.23 5.26 5.21
C PHE A 75 -11.37 3.79 4.79
N ILE A 76 -11.98 2.97 5.65
CA ILE A 76 -12.22 1.55 5.37
C ILE A 76 -13.13 1.39 4.14
N ALA A 77 -14.20 2.17 4.04
CA ALA A 77 -15.13 2.12 2.90
C ALA A 77 -14.45 2.55 1.59
N GLU A 78 -13.63 3.60 1.64
CA GLU A 78 -12.85 4.07 0.50
C GLU A 78 -11.85 3.01 0.03
N MET A 79 -11.07 2.41 0.95
CA MET A 79 -10.13 1.34 0.62
C MET A 79 -10.83 0.11 0.02
N ALA A 80 -11.97 -0.30 0.58
CA ALA A 80 -12.76 -1.40 0.03
C ALA A 80 -13.23 -1.12 -1.40
N ASN A 81 -13.66 0.11 -1.67
CA ASN A 81 -14.07 0.56 -3.01
C ASN A 81 -12.89 0.56 -4.00
N TYR A 82 -11.71 1.06 -3.59
CA TYR A 82 -10.49 0.99 -4.40
C TYR A 82 -10.11 -0.45 -4.74
N LEU A 83 -10.14 -1.36 -3.76
CA LEU A 83 -9.86 -2.77 -3.97
C LEU A 83 -10.85 -3.44 -4.93
N GLN A 84 -12.13 -3.06 -4.89
CA GLN A 84 -13.15 -3.59 -5.79
C GLN A 84 -12.98 -3.08 -7.23
N LYS A 85 -12.58 -1.82 -7.41
CA LYS A 85 -12.45 -1.16 -8.72
C LYS A 85 -11.05 -1.23 -9.31
N ARG A 86 -10.15 -1.99 -8.69
CA ARG A 86 -8.74 -2.03 -9.07
C ARG A 86 -8.53 -2.43 -10.53
N GLN A 87 -7.74 -1.63 -11.25
CA GLN A 87 -7.31 -1.88 -12.62
C GLN A 87 -5.77 -2.01 -12.68
N MET A 88 -5.25 -2.69 -13.70
CA MET A 88 -3.80 -2.69 -13.96
C MET A 88 -3.35 -1.34 -14.54
N PRO A 89 -2.14 -0.87 -14.19
CA PRO A 89 -1.47 0.23 -14.88
C PRO A 89 -1.02 -0.17 -16.29
#